data_AF-A0A438GEY8-F1
#
_entry.id   AF-A0A438GEY8-F1
#
_cell.length_a   1.000
_cell.length_b   1.000
_cell.length_c   1.000
_cell.angle_alpha   90.00
_cell.angle_beta   90.00
_cell.angle_gamma   90.00
#
_symmetry.space_group_name_H-M   'P 1'
#
loop_
_entity.id
_entity.type
_entity.pdbx_description
1 polymer ?
#
loop_
_entity_poly.entity_id
_entity_poly.type
_entity_poly.pdbx_seq_one_letter_code
_entity_poly.pdbx_strand_id
1 'polypeptide(L)'
;MEESSLTVAPSILDGDNYETWAVRMTVHLQALDVWEAVEENYEVPPLGANPTVAQMKLHKERRTRKAKAKACLFAAVSPSIFIKNHEN
;
A
#
# COMPACT_ATOMS: atom_id res chain seq x y z
N MET A 1 -28.81 11.79 -3.19
CA MET A 1 -27.37 12.09 -3.03
C MET A 1 -26.66 10.80 -3.30
N GLU A 2 -26.10 10.68 -4.49
CA GLU A 2 -25.35 9.49 -4.89
C GLU A 2 -24.11 9.44 -4.00
N GLU A 3 -24.08 8.47 -3.09
CA GLU A 3 -22.88 8.11 -2.36
C GLU A 3 -21.88 7.62 -3.41
N SER A 4 -21.11 8.55 -3.95
CA SER A 4 -20.06 8.27 -4.91
C SER A 4 -19.05 7.42 -4.16
N SER A 5 -19.16 6.11 -4.33
CA SER A 5 -18.21 5.14 -3.79
C SER A 5 -16.83 5.58 -4.24
N LEU A 6 -16.04 6.15 -3.32
CA LEU A 6 -14.67 6.60 -3.58
C LEU A 6 -13.71 5.43 -3.85
N THR A 7 -14.21 4.22 -4.09
CA THR A 7 -13.48 3.14 -4.72
C THR A 7 -13.31 3.42 -6.21
N VAL A 8 -12.59 4.51 -6.52
CA VAL A 8 -11.79 4.55 -7.74
C VAL A 8 -10.79 3.40 -7.59
N ALA A 9 -10.98 2.36 -8.41
CA ALA A 9 -10.00 1.28 -8.50
C ALA A 9 -8.64 1.92 -8.79
N PRO A 10 -7.58 1.54 -8.05
CA PRO A 10 -6.26 2.09 -8.30
C PRO A 10 -5.91 1.86 -9.77
N SER A 11 -5.43 2.92 -10.43
CA SER A 11 -4.96 2.80 -11.81
C SER A 11 -3.82 1.78 -11.85
N ILE A 12 -3.77 0.96 -12.89
CA ILE A 12 -2.71 -0.03 -13.06
C ILE A 12 -1.48 0.66 -13.64
N LEU A 13 -0.32 0.52 -12.99
CA LEU A 13 0.97 0.95 -13.51
C LEU A 13 1.35 0.01 -14.66
N ASP A 14 1.56 0.54 -15.86
CA ASP A 14 1.89 -0.25 -17.07
C ASP A 14 3.30 -0.01 -17.61
N GLY A 15 4.01 0.98 -17.07
CA GLY A 15 5.37 1.37 -17.44
C GLY A 15 5.44 2.78 -18.03
N ASP A 16 4.42 3.20 -18.76
CA ASP A 16 4.38 4.49 -19.47
C ASP A 16 3.57 5.55 -18.70
N ASN A 17 2.72 5.11 -17.76
CA ASN A 17 1.77 5.98 -17.08
C ASN A 17 2.19 6.44 -15.67
N TYR A 18 3.47 6.34 -15.31
CA TYR A 18 3.98 6.54 -13.93
C TYR A 18 3.49 7.83 -13.27
N GLU A 19 3.60 8.98 -13.94
CA GLU A 19 3.22 10.28 -13.35
C GLU A 19 1.74 10.33 -12.95
N THR A 20 0.85 9.85 -13.84
CA THR A 20 -0.59 9.80 -13.56
C THR A 20 -0.91 8.74 -12.50
N TRP A 21 -0.23 7.59 -12.57
CA TRP A 21 -0.38 6.52 -11.60
C TRP A 21 0.02 6.95 -10.19
N ALA A 22 1.17 7.63 -10.05
CA ALA A 22 1.72 8.06 -8.78
C ALA A 22 0.75 8.99 -8.04
N VAL A 23 0.23 10.02 -8.72
CA VAL A 23 -0.75 10.96 -8.13
C VAL A 23 -2.01 10.22 -7.65
N ARG A 24 -2.56 9.32 -8.48
CA ARG A 24 -3.77 8.57 -8.12
C ARG A 24 -3.52 7.59 -6.98
N MET A 25 -2.37 6.91 -6.98
CA MET A 25 -1.98 5.97 -5.94
C MET A 25 -1.76 6.67 -4.60
N THR A 26 -1.11 7.85 -4.60
CA THR A 26 -0.94 8.65 -3.38
C THR A 26 -2.29 9.02 -2.77
N VAL A 27 -3.22 9.56 -3.56
CA VAL A 27 -4.57 9.92 -3.06
C VAL A 27 -5.31 8.69 -2.54
N HIS A 28 -5.22 7.56 -3.23
CA HIS A 28 -5.85 6.31 -2.81
C HIS A 28 -5.30 5.79 -1.47
N LEU A 29 -3.97 5.80 -1.29
CA LEU A 29 -3.32 5.36 -0.06
C LEU A 29 -3.57 6.32 1.11
N GLN A 30 -3.69 7.62 0.85
CA GLN A 30 -4.10 8.62 1.84
C GLN A 30 -5.54 8.39 2.31
N ALA A 31 -6.48 8.16 1.37
CA ALA A 31 -7.86 7.84 1.70
C ALA A 31 -8.01 6.53 2.51
N LEU A 32 -7.07 5.60 2.35
CA LEU A 32 -7.04 4.32 3.07
C LEU A 32 -6.31 4.37 4.43
N ASP A 33 -5.76 5.52 4.83
CA ASP A 33 -4.91 5.72 6.01
C ASP A 33 -3.68 4.78 6.05
N VAL A 34 -3.04 4.60 4.88
CA VAL A 34 -1.86 3.73 4.73
C VAL A 34 -0.66 4.41 4.10
N TRP A 35 -0.77 5.68 3.69
CA TRP A 35 0.34 6.44 3.08
C TRP A 35 1.58 6.51 3.97
N GLU A 36 1.40 6.81 5.27
CA GLU A 36 2.49 6.88 6.26
C GLU A 36 3.32 5.58 6.30
N ALA A 37 2.67 4.42 6.13
CA ALA A 37 3.36 3.13 6.13
C ALA A 37 4.21 2.88 4.89
N VAL A 38 3.94 3.58 3.78
CA VAL A 38 4.74 3.59 2.55
C VAL A 38 5.88 4.59 2.66
N GLU A 39 5.59 5.81 3.12
CA GLU A 39 6.53 6.92 3.20
C GLU A 39 7.64 6.70 4.24
N GLU A 40 7.27 6.35 5.48
CA GLU A 40 8.24 6.20 6.56
C GLU A 40 9.04 4.89 6.47
N ASN A 41 8.53 3.91 5.73
CA ASN A 41 9.06 2.56 5.62
C ASN A 41 9.51 1.94 6.97
N TYR A 42 8.83 2.28 8.07
CA TYR A 42 9.24 1.87 9.42
C TYR A 42 9.29 0.34 9.58
N GLU A 43 10.21 -0.17 10.37
CA GLU A 43 10.19 -1.58 10.77
C GLU A 43 9.17 -1.81 11.88
N VAL A 44 8.52 -2.98 11.89
CA VAL A 44 7.70 -3.42 13.03
C VAL A 44 8.49 -4.47 13.80
N PRO A 45 9.20 -4.07 14.88
CA PRO A 45 10.00 -5.01 15.64
C PRO A 45 9.12 -6.07 16.31
N PRO A 46 9.65 -7.28 16.58
CA PRO A 46 8.97 -8.28 17.38
C PRO A 46 8.55 -7.72 18.74
N LEU A 47 7.43 -8.22 19.26
CA LEU A 47 7.05 -7.93 20.65
C LEU A 47 8.08 -8.54 21.60
N GLY A 48 8.37 -7.85 22.70
CA GLY A 48 9.19 -8.39 23.79
C GLY A 48 8.48 -9.54 24.52
N ALA A 49 9.17 -10.16 25.49
CA ALA A 49 8.68 -11.35 26.19
C ALA A 49 7.33 -11.17 26.91
N ASN A 50 7.06 -9.97 27.46
CA ASN A 50 5.83 -9.67 28.22
C ASN A 50 5.22 -8.35 27.74
N PRO A 51 4.57 -8.32 26.57
CA PRO A 51 4.00 -7.11 26.04
C PRO A 51 2.69 -6.76 26.76
N THR A 52 2.42 -5.47 26.94
CA THR A 52 1.10 -5.02 27.40
C THR A 52 0.05 -5.18 26.30
N VAL A 53 -1.23 -5.24 26.67
CA VAL A 53 -2.33 -5.28 25.70
C VAL A 53 -2.28 -4.09 24.73
N ALA A 54 -1.88 -2.91 25.21
CA ALA A 54 -1.70 -1.73 24.37
C ALA A 54 -0.58 -1.93 23.34
N GLN A 55 0.57 -2.50 23.73
CA GLN A 55 1.66 -2.82 22.81
C GLN A 55 1.24 -3.87 21.77
N MET A 56 0.48 -4.89 22.17
CA MET A 56 -0.03 -5.91 21.24
C MET A 56 -0.98 -5.32 20.20
N LYS A 57 -1.91 -4.44 20.63
CA LYS A 57 -2.85 -3.75 19.74
C LYS A 57 -2.11 -2.87 18.72
N LEU A 58 -1.22 -2.02 19.20
CA LEU A 58 -0.43 -1.14 18.34
C LEU A 58 0.45 -1.92 17.35
N HIS A 59 1.09 -3.00 17.80
CA HIS A 59 1.90 -3.86 16.93
C HIS A 59 1.05 -4.51 15.83
N LYS A 60 -0.14 -5.01 16.17
CA LYS A 60 -1.08 -5.56 15.19
C LYS A 60 -1.52 -4.51 14.17
N GLU A 61 -1.93 -3.34 14.64
CA GLU A 61 -2.34 -2.21 13.79
C GLU A 61 -1.23 -1.82 12.80
N ARG A 62 0.00 -1.62 13.30
CA ARG A 62 1.16 -1.28 12.46
C ARG A 62 1.48 -2.34 11.42
N ARG A 63 1.38 -3.63 11.76
CA ARG A 63 1.57 -4.74 10.82
C ARG A 63 0.47 -4.78 9.77
N THR A 64 -0.77 -4.65 10.18
CA THR A 64 -1.93 -4.65 9.28
C THR A 64 -1.87 -3.47 8.33
N ARG A 65 -1.49 -2.27 8.79
CA ARG A 65 -1.31 -1.08 7.94
C ARG A 65 -0.25 -1.31 6.86
N LYS A 66 0.94 -1.82 7.22
CA LYS A 66 1.99 -2.17 6.23
C LYS A 66 1.54 -3.24 5.24
N ALA A 67 0.84 -4.28 5.71
CA ALA A 67 0.34 -5.34 4.83
C ALA A 67 -0.70 -4.81 3.83
N LYS A 68 -1.62 -3.96 4.29
CA LYS A 68 -2.62 -3.30 3.44
C LYS A 68 -1.95 -2.39 2.40
N ALA A 69 -0.98 -1.57 2.80
CA ALA A 69 -0.21 -0.73 1.88
C ALA A 69 0.46 -1.55 0.77
N LYS A 70 1.17 -2.64 1.14
CA LYS A 70 1.83 -3.54 0.19
C LYS A 70 0.83 -4.21 -0.74
N ALA A 71 -0.31 -4.67 -0.23
CA ALA A 71 -1.35 -5.29 -1.05
C ALA A 71 -1.96 -4.29 -2.05
N CYS A 72 -2.22 -3.05 -1.63
CA CYS A 72 -2.72 -1.98 -2.52
C CYS A 72 -1.73 -1.69 -3.65
N LEU A 73 -0.45 -1.51 -3.32
CA LEU A 73 0.60 -1.29 -4.33
C LEU A 73 0.72 -2.48 -5.28
N PHE A 74 0.77 -3.70 -4.75
CA PHE A 74 0.88 -4.91 -5.56
C PHE A 74 -0.30 -5.09 -6.53
N ALA A 75 -1.52 -4.84 -6.07
CA ALA A 75 -2.72 -4.93 -6.91
C ALA A 75 -2.78 -3.87 -8.02
N ALA A 76 -1.98 -2.81 -7.91
CA ALA A 76 -1.98 -1.67 -8.82
C ALA A 76 -0.81 -1.65 -9.79
N VAL A 77 -0.08 -2.76 -9.91
CA VAL A 77 1.06 -2.90 -10.82
C VAL A 77 0.72 -3.98 -11.85
N SER A 78 0.92 -3.67 -13.13
CA SER A 78 0.73 -4.64 -14.21
C SER A 78 1.71 -5.80 -14.06
N PRO A 79 1.28 -7.06 -14.25
CA PRO A 79 2.18 -8.20 -14.32
C PRO A 79 3.33 -8.03 -15.31
N SER A 80 3.11 -7.27 -16.39
CA SER A 80 4.13 -6.99 -17.42
C SER A 80 5.36 -6.28 -16.86
N ILE A 81 5.22 -5.48 -15.79
CA ILE A 81 6.36 -4.81 -15.14
C ILE A 81 7.29 -5.81 -14.46
N PHE A 82 6.76 -6.94 -14.01
CA PHE A 82 7.56 -8.00 -13.37
C PHE A 82 8.22 -8.94 -14.41
N ILE A 83 7.85 -8.85 -15.68
CA ILE A 83 8.39 -9.69 -16.75
C ILE A 83 9.45 -8.89 -17.50
N LYS A 84 10.72 -9.29 -17.37
CA LYS A 84 11.79 -8.77 -18.22
C LYS A 84 11.65 -9.41 -19.60
N ASN A 85 11.17 -8.67 -20.59
CA ASN A 85 11.24 -9.12 -21.98
C ASN A 85 12.72 -9.20 -22.37
N HIS A 86 13.23 -10.42 -22.56
CA HIS A 86 14.47 -10.65 -23.27
C HIS A 86 14.17 -10.48 -24.76
N GLU A 87 14.45 -9.29 -25.31
CA GLU A 87 14.49 -9.10 -26.75
C GLU A 87 15.86 -9.58 -27.26
N ASN A 88 15.80 -10.45 -28.29
CA ASN A 88 16.94 -11.02 -29.03
C ASN A 88 17.66 -9.96 -29.86
#